data_AF-Q2T912-F1
#
_entry.id   AF-Q2T912-F1
#
_cell.length_a   1.000
_cell.length_b   1.000
_cell.length_c   1.000
_cell.angle_alpha   90.00
_cell.angle_beta   90.00
_cell.angle_gamma   90.00
#
_symmetry.space_group_name_H-M   'P 1'
#
loop_
_entity.id
_entity.type
_entity.pdbx_description
1 polymer ?
#
loop_
_entity_poly.entity_id
_entity_poly.type
_entity_poly.pdbx_seq_one_letter_code
_entity_poly.pdbx_strand_id
1 'polypeptide(L)'
;MTAHPPATPPIDARSPLHPDALRAWFDPQAPWRAGFLSLLRAIAARDARMPLPGTACLPREEPFRIGQRPSMAFAPREIASLDVQRGRLDIQLFGLGLWGPQGPLPLHMTELAYNRAESYQDHAIAHFSNLFHHRALALFYRAWASSQATVSLDRADRETFSFYIGSLMGTDPEEAARTHPPTHARYAACAHLVREARNPDGVAATLSHYFGVPISVDEYVFHWIRIAEPERCLLGARAASTVMGEGALLGDMVPDCQHKFRLVIGPLDLDQYLRLTPHGNDLPTLVDWVRAFIGHEYDWEIKLLVKPRAAPPARADTAHRLGYSTWLGESRDDKPVVGMVFEPEKYCS
;
A
#
# COMPACT_ATOMS: atom_id res chain seq x y z
N MET A 1 28.62 27.38 16.28
CA MET A 1 29.18 27.11 14.93
C MET A 1 28.06 26.54 14.07
N THR A 2 27.37 27.39 13.31
CA THR A 2 26.34 26.95 12.37
C THR A 2 27.05 26.41 11.13
N ALA A 3 27.16 25.09 11.03
CA ALA A 3 27.59 24.44 9.80
C ALA A 3 26.57 24.81 8.70
N HIS A 4 26.95 25.69 7.78
CA HIS A 4 26.15 25.89 6.57
C HIS A 4 26.12 24.57 5.80
N PRO A 5 24.93 24.04 5.44
CA PRO A 5 24.87 22.88 4.58
C PRO A 5 25.63 23.17 3.28
N PRO A 6 26.35 22.18 2.71
CA PRO A 6 27.08 22.37 1.47
C PRO A 6 26.12 22.83 0.38
N ALA A 7 26.57 23.77 -0.44
CA ALA A 7 25.79 24.23 -1.60
C ALA A 7 25.41 23.03 -2.48
N THR A 8 24.16 22.98 -2.91
CA THR A 8 23.64 21.90 -3.76
C THR A 8 24.51 21.77 -5.00
N PRO A 9 25.02 20.56 -5.33
CA PRO A 9 25.86 20.38 -6.50
C PRO A 9 25.12 20.79 -7.79
N PRO A 10 25.83 21.32 -8.79
CA PRO A 10 25.20 21.69 -10.05
C PRO A 10 24.58 20.47 -10.73
N ILE A 11 23.40 20.65 -11.31
CA ILE A 11 22.70 19.64 -12.12
C ILE A 11 23.49 19.45 -13.42
N ASP A 12 24.07 18.27 -13.59
CA ASP A 12 24.70 17.82 -14.82
C ASP A 12 23.78 16.88 -15.61
N ALA A 13 24.22 16.39 -16.77
CA ALA A 13 23.45 15.49 -17.63
C ALA A 13 23.13 14.12 -16.98
N ARG A 14 23.84 13.74 -15.90
CA ARG A 14 23.63 12.49 -15.17
C ARG A 14 22.75 12.68 -13.93
N SER A 15 22.45 13.92 -13.57
CA SER A 15 21.63 14.25 -12.42
C SER A 15 20.21 13.70 -12.59
N PRO A 16 19.63 13.09 -11.53
CA PRO A 16 18.25 12.63 -11.56
C PRO A 16 17.24 13.79 -11.69
N LEU A 17 17.70 15.03 -11.51
CA LEU A 17 16.93 16.26 -11.65
C LEU A 17 17.12 16.93 -13.02
N HIS A 18 17.91 16.35 -13.92
CA HIS A 18 18.04 16.86 -15.29
C HIS A 18 16.69 16.74 -16.04
N PRO A 19 16.32 17.69 -16.91
CA PRO A 19 15.05 17.63 -17.65
C PRO A 19 14.83 16.32 -18.41
N ASP A 20 15.88 15.72 -18.96
CA ASP A 20 15.79 14.41 -19.63
C ASP A 20 15.37 13.28 -18.69
N ALA A 21 15.83 13.30 -17.44
CA ALA A 21 15.37 12.34 -16.44
C ALA A 21 13.90 12.58 -16.07
N LEU A 22 13.41 13.83 -16.15
CA LEU A 22 12.05 14.24 -15.81
C LEU A 22 11.02 14.06 -16.95
N ARG A 23 11.40 13.45 -18.09
CA ARG A 23 10.52 13.27 -19.26
C ARG A 23 9.17 12.61 -18.98
N ALA A 24 9.09 11.70 -18.00
CA ALA A 24 7.82 11.07 -17.63
C ALA A 24 6.82 12.04 -16.97
N TRP A 25 7.29 13.15 -16.38
CA TRP A 25 6.46 14.19 -15.76
C TRP A 25 6.37 15.46 -16.59
N PHE A 26 7.35 15.70 -17.46
CA PHE A 26 7.37 16.83 -18.39
C PHE A 26 7.94 16.40 -19.75
N ASP A 27 7.07 16.21 -20.73
CA ASP A 27 7.45 15.98 -22.11
C ASP A 27 7.37 17.30 -22.90
N PRO A 28 8.49 17.80 -23.47
CA PRO A 28 8.47 18.99 -24.33
C PRO A 28 7.54 18.88 -25.55
N GLN A 29 7.25 17.67 -26.03
CA GLN A 29 6.35 17.42 -27.16
C GLN A 29 4.87 17.38 -26.74
N ALA A 30 4.58 17.09 -25.48
CA ALA A 30 3.23 17.04 -24.92
C ALA A 30 3.12 17.78 -23.58
N PRO A 31 3.50 19.07 -23.51
CA PRO A 31 3.67 19.77 -22.25
C PRO A 31 2.34 20.08 -21.53
N TRP A 32 1.20 19.95 -22.22
CA TRP A 32 -0.14 20.06 -21.62
C TRP A 32 -0.52 18.87 -20.73
N ARG A 33 0.24 17.77 -20.76
CA ARG A 33 0.05 16.62 -19.86
C ARG A 33 0.79 16.77 -18.52
N ALA A 34 1.64 17.78 -18.40
CA ALA A 34 2.47 18.02 -17.24
C ALA A 34 1.79 18.98 -16.25
N GLY A 35 1.84 18.64 -14.96
CA GLY A 35 1.34 19.47 -13.87
C GLY A 35 2.48 19.93 -12.96
N PHE A 36 2.35 21.12 -12.37
CA PHE A 36 3.38 21.69 -11.49
C PHE A 36 3.58 20.85 -10.23
N LEU A 37 2.49 20.45 -9.57
CA LEU A 37 2.54 19.68 -8.32
C LEU A 37 3.14 18.27 -8.53
N SER A 38 2.76 17.60 -9.63
CA SER A 38 3.30 16.27 -9.96
C SER A 38 4.78 16.33 -10.32
N LEU A 39 5.23 17.38 -11.03
CA LEU A 39 6.64 17.62 -11.31
C LEU A 39 7.44 17.85 -10.02
N LEU A 40 6.96 18.72 -9.12
CA LEU A 40 7.66 18.96 -7.85
C LEU A 40 7.68 17.72 -6.94
N ARG A 41 6.62 16.90 -6.97
CA ARG A 41 6.62 15.60 -6.30
C ARG A 41 7.72 14.68 -6.84
N ALA A 42 7.86 14.60 -8.16
CA ALA A 42 8.90 13.80 -8.79
C ALA A 42 10.31 14.29 -8.42
N ILE A 43 10.53 15.60 -8.40
CA ILE A 43 11.80 16.20 -7.98
C ILE A 43 12.06 15.86 -6.51
N ALA A 44 11.05 15.97 -5.64
CA ALA A 44 11.15 15.60 -4.23
C ALA A 44 11.49 14.13 -4.01
N ALA A 45 10.89 13.22 -4.78
CA ALA A 45 11.13 11.78 -4.67
C ALA A 45 12.53 11.34 -5.14
N ARG A 46 13.15 12.09 -6.05
CA ARG A 46 14.36 11.65 -6.78
C ARG A 46 15.69 11.92 -6.11
N ASP A 47 15.77 12.95 -5.28
CA ASP A 47 16.97 13.19 -4.48
C ASP A 47 16.60 13.28 -3.00
N ALA A 48 16.82 12.20 -2.27
CA ALA A 48 16.56 12.15 -0.83
C ALA A 48 17.45 13.13 -0.04
N ARG A 49 18.61 13.52 -0.58
CA ARG A 49 19.57 14.43 0.10
C ARG A 49 19.09 15.88 0.07
N MET A 50 18.24 16.24 -0.89
CA MET A 50 17.74 17.61 -0.99
C MET A 50 16.64 17.85 0.07
N PRO A 51 16.57 19.05 0.68
CA PRO A 51 15.44 19.41 1.53
C PRO A 51 14.14 19.29 0.74
N LEU A 52 13.04 18.97 1.43
CA LEU A 52 11.73 18.98 0.80
C LEU A 52 11.47 20.40 0.23
N PRO A 53 10.84 20.51 -0.95
CA PRO A 53 10.52 21.82 -1.52
C PRO A 53 9.79 22.69 -0.49
N GLY A 54 10.29 23.91 -0.24
CA GLY A 54 9.70 24.83 0.74
C GLY A 54 10.12 24.60 2.20
N THR A 55 11.04 23.67 2.50
CA THR A 55 11.64 23.53 3.85
C THR A 55 13.05 24.11 3.95
N ALA A 56 13.71 24.40 2.82
CA ALA A 56 15.04 25.01 2.84
C ALA A 56 15.02 26.37 3.55
N CYS A 57 16.11 26.69 4.26
CA CYS A 57 16.30 27.97 4.94
C CYS A 57 16.70 29.05 3.93
N LEU A 58 17.55 28.69 2.97
CA LEU A 58 18.03 29.59 1.94
C LEU A 58 17.64 29.09 0.55
N PRO A 59 17.24 29.97 -0.39
CA PRO A 59 16.95 29.55 -1.76
C PRO A 59 18.09 28.79 -2.43
N ARG A 60 19.36 29.09 -2.09
CA ARG A 60 20.53 28.40 -2.68
C ARG A 60 20.67 26.93 -2.28
N GLU A 61 19.93 26.47 -1.28
CA GLU A 61 19.90 25.08 -0.83
C GLU A 61 18.95 24.23 -1.66
N GLU A 62 18.03 24.85 -2.41
CA GLU A 62 17.14 24.16 -3.34
C GLU A 62 17.80 24.01 -4.73
N PRO A 63 17.85 22.81 -5.32
CA PRO A 63 18.48 22.57 -6.63
C PRO A 63 17.68 23.17 -7.80
N PHE A 64 16.51 23.76 -7.53
CA PHE A 64 15.62 24.33 -8.52
C PHE A 64 15.27 25.79 -8.21
N ARG A 65 14.80 26.50 -9.23
CA ARG A 65 14.21 27.83 -9.19
C ARG A 65 12.82 27.74 -9.78
N ILE A 66 11.87 28.40 -9.13
CA ILE A 66 10.49 28.46 -9.60
C ILE A 66 10.19 29.92 -9.87
N GLY A 67 9.70 30.20 -11.07
CA GLY A 67 9.33 31.52 -11.50
C GLY A 67 8.01 31.52 -12.26
N GLN A 68 7.51 32.71 -12.50
CA GLN A 68 6.39 32.93 -13.40
C GLN A 68 6.89 33.66 -14.65
N ARG A 69 6.48 33.17 -15.82
CA ARG A 69 6.70 33.84 -17.11
C ARG A 69 5.57 34.83 -17.36
N PRO A 70 5.85 36.13 -17.53
CA PRO A 70 4.83 37.09 -17.95
C PRO A 70 4.21 36.65 -19.28
N SER A 71 2.89 36.63 -19.36
CA SER A 71 2.15 36.27 -20.58
C SER A 71 0.77 36.91 -20.54
N MET A 72 0.29 37.40 -21.67
CA MET A 72 -1.10 37.89 -21.83
C MET A 72 -2.03 36.83 -22.41
N ALA A 73 -1.47 35.72 -22.90
CA ALA A 73 -2.26 34.64 -23.46
C ALA A 73 -3.01 33.91 -22.33
N PHE A 74 -4.18 33.35 -22.67
CA PHE A 74 -4.79 32.33 -21.83
C PHE A 74 -3.82 31.17 -21.68
N ALA A 75 -3.48 30.79 -20.45
CA ALA A 75 -2.49 29.76 -20.17
C ALA A 75 -2.97 28.40 -20.70
N PRO A 76 -2.38 27.84 -21.76
CA PRO A 76 -2.83 26.57 -22.32
C PRO A 76 -2.36 25.36 -21.48
N ARG A 77 -1.44 25.61 -20.53
CA ARG A 77 -0.82 24.64 -19.62
C ARG A 77 -0.26 25.37 -18.40
N GLU A 78 0.06 24.64 -17.34
CA GLU A 78 0.62 25.22 -16.11
C GLU A 78 2.11 25.60 -16.27
N ILE A 79 2.93 24.65 -16.71
CA ILE A 79 4.38 24.82 -16.86
C ILE A 79 4.68 25.47 -18.21
N ALA A 80 5.38 26.61 -18.20
CA ALA A 80 5.82 27.33 -19.41
C ALA A 80 7.11 26.72 -20.00
N SER A 81 8.14 26.52 -19.18
CA SER A 81 9.39 25.89 -19.59
C SER A 81 10.07 25.18 -18.42
N LEU A 82 10.96 24.25 -18.76
CA LEU A 82 11.77 23.49 -17.82
C LEU A 82 13.19 23.39 -18.40
N ASP A 83 14.11 24.18 -17.84
CA ASP A 83 15.47 24.32 -18.37
C ASP A 83 16.51 24.17 -17.25
N VAL A 84 17.79 24.01 -17.60
CA VAL A 84 18.88 24.07 -16.61
C VAL A 84 19.65 25.37 -16.80
N GLN A 85 19.59 26.25 -15.79
CA GLN A 85 20.30 27.53 -15.80
C GLN A 85 21.26 27.60 -14.60
N ARG A 86 22.53 27.94 -14.87
CA ARG A 86 23.57 28.09 -13.83
C ARG A 86 23.66 26.86 -12.91
N GLY A 87 23.50 25.66 -13.49
CA GLY A 87 23.52 24.38 -12.76
C GLY A 87 22.32 24.11 -11.87
N ARG A 88 21.19 24.83 -12.05
CA ARG A 88 19.93 24.61 -11.32
C ARG A 88 18.78 24.43 -12.29
N LEU A 89 17.77 23.67 -11.86
CA LEU A 89 16.57 23.46 -12.65
C LEU A 89 15.71 24.72 -12.58
N ASP A 90 15.49 25.38 -13.70
CA ASP A 90 14.61 26.54 -13.82
C ASP A 90 13.23 26.11 -14.29
N ILE A 91 12.23 26.33 -13.45
CA ILE A 91 10.82 25.97 -13.68
C ILE A 91 10.05 27.27 -13.84
N GLN A 92 9.60 27.59 -15.06
CA GLN A 92 8.75 28.75 -15.31
C GLN A 92 7.30 28.30 -15.45
N LEU A 93 6.38 29.00 -14.78
CA LEU A 93 4.94 28.76 -14.84
C LEU A 93 4.21 29.88 -15.59
N PHE A 94 3.08 29.57 -16.21
CA PHE A 94 2.17 30.60 -16.74
C PHE A 94 1.21 31.11 -15.66
N GLY A 95 0.68 30.21 -14.84
CA GLY A 95 -0.28 30.51 -13.78
C GLY A 95 0.35 30.51 -12.38
N LEU A 96 -0.41 30.97 -11.39
CA LEU A 96 -0.01 31.19 -10.00
C LEU A 96 1.10 32.26 -9.87
N GLY A 97 0.69 33.50 -9.63
CA GLY A 97 1.63 34.60 -9.39
C GLY A 97 1.01 35.97 -9.69
N LEU A 98 1.89 36.93 -9.95
CA LEU A 98 1.54 38.34 -10.19
C LEU A 98 1.10 38.64 -11.63
N TRP A 99 1.62 37.88 -12.61
CA TRP A 99 1.43 38.15 -14.03
C TRP A 99 0.24 37.40 -14.63
N GLY A 100 -0.31 37.94 -15.71
CA GLY A 100 -1.32 37.27 -16.52
C GLY A 100 -2.72 37.89 -16.41
N PRO A 101 -3.67 37.41 -17.23
CA PRO A 101 -5.01 37.97 -17.29
C PRO A 101 -5.82 37.77 -16.00
N GLN A 102 -5.41 36.81 -15.16
CA GLN A 102 -6.00 36.52 -13.85
C GLN A 102 -5.05 36.89 -12.69
N GLY A 103 -3.97 37.63 -12.99
CA GLY A 103 -3.04 38.10 -11.98
C GLY A 103 -3.64 39.24 -11.14
N PRO A 104 -3.18 39.43 -9.89
CA PRO A 104 -3.63 40.52 -9.02
C PRO A 104 -3.14 41.90 -9.47
N LEU A 105 -2.09 41.96 -10.30
CA LEU A 105 -1.59 43.23 -10.83
C LEU A 105 -2.44 43.70 -12.02
N PRO A 106 -2.58 45.03 -12.22
CA PRO A 106 -3.20 45.57 -13.42
C PRO A 106 -2.58 45.00 -14.70
N LEU A 107 -3.41 44.74 -15.72
CA LEU A 107 -2.97 44.08 -16.96
C LEU A 107 -1.81 44.82 -17.66
N HIS A 108 -1.79 46.16 -17.62
CA HIS A 108 -0.72 46.97 -18.20
C HIS A 108 0.66 46.67 -17.57
N MET A 109 0.72 46.21 -16.32
CA MET A 109 1.97 45.78 -15.69
C MET A 109 2.47 44.46 -16.26
N THR A 110 1.56 43.54 -16.58
CA THR A 110 1.89 42.29 -17.28
C THR A 110 2.40 42.60 -18.69
N GLU A 111 1.75 43.51 -19.40
CA GLU A 111 2.19 44.00 -20.73
C GLU A 111 3.61 44.59 -20.67
N LEU A 112 3.90 45.43 -19.68
CA LEU A 112 5.22 46.01 -19.49
C LEU A 112 6.28 44.93 -19.24
N ALA A 113 6.00 43.98 -18.35
CA ALA A 113 6.91 42.88 -18.03
C ALA A 113 7.16 41.97 -19.23
N TYR A 114 6.11 41.67 -20.00
CA TYR A 114 6.18 40.89 -21.24
C TYR A 114 7.01 41.61 -22.30
N ASN A 115 6.71 42.87 -22.61
CA ASN A 115 7.42 43.65 -23.63
C ASN A 115 8.89 43.85 -23.29
N ARG A 116 9.23 44.09 -22.01
CA ARG A 116 10.64 44.18 -21.59
C ARG A 116 11.38 42.87 -21.77
N ALA A 117 10.78 41.76 -21.37
CA ALA A 117 11.39 40.44 -21.49
C ALA A 117 11.59 40.02 -22.95
N GLU A 118 10.56 40.17 -23.80
CA GLU A 118 10.61 39.67 -25.19
C GLU A 118 11.30 40.67 -26.15
N SER A 119 10.94 41.95 -26.10
CA SER A 119 11.44 42.94 -27.07
C SER A 119 12.81 43.54 -26.70
N TYR A 120 13.07 43.74 -25.41
CA TYR A 120 14.29 44.40 -24.92
C TYR A 120 15.28 43.45 -24.26
N GLN A 121 14.92 42.16 -24.12
CA GLN A 121 15.71 41.14 -23.40
C GLN A 121 16.04 41.58 -21.95
N ASP A 122 15.20 42.45 -21.38
CA ASP A 122 15.30 42.92 -20.01
C ASP A 122 14.35 42.11 -19.11
N HIS A 123 14.94 41.17 -18.39
CA HIS A 123 14.23 40.29 -17.46
C HIS A 123 14.21 40.82 -16.02
N ALA A 124 14.65 42.05 -15.75
CA ALA A 124 14.85 42.54 -14.38
C ALA A 124 13.56 42.48 -13.53
N ILE A 125 12.44 42.98 -14.07
CA ILE A 125 11.17 42.99 -13.34
C ILE A 125 10.60 41.58 -13.10
N ALA A 126 10.76 40.69 -14.09
CA ALA A 126 10.35 39.30 -13.97
C ALA A 126 11.21 38.56 -12.92
N HIS A 127 12.54 38.69 -12.99
CA HIS A 127 13.45 38.09 -12.03
C HIS A 127 13.26 38.64 -10.61
N PHE A 128 12.99 39.95 -10.46
CA PHE A 128 12.66 40.55 -9.17
C PHE A 128 11.37 39.94 -8.60
N SER A 129 10.31 39.81 -9.40
CA SER A 129 9.08 39.15 -8.95
C SER A 129 9.30 37.68 -8.59
N ASN A 130 10.17 36.99 -9.33
CA ASN A 130 10.47 35.58 -9.13
C ASN A 130 11.24 35.30 -7.83
N LEU A 131 11.88 36.30 -7.23
CA LEU A 131 12.41 36.19 -5.86
C LEU A 131 11.31 35.81 -4.86
N PHE A 132 10.14 36.44 -5.00
CA PHE A 132 8.97 36.18 -4.15
C PHE A 132 8.21 34.94 -4.61
N HIS A 133 8.01 34.78 -5.92
CA HIS A 133 7.29 33.62 -6.47
C HIS A 133 7.98 32.31 -6.10
N HIS A 134 9.31 32.23 -6.15
CA HIS A 134 10.03 31.01 -5.83
C HIS A 134 9.65 30.47 -4.46
N ARG A 135 9.66 31.32 -3.41
CA ARG A 135 9.31 30.88 -2.07
C ARG A 135 7.82 30.63 -1.91
N ALA A 136 6.96 31.48 -2.49
CA ALA A 136 5.52 31.32 -2.41
C ALA A 136 5.04 30.01 -3.06
N LEU A 137 5.54 29.68 -4.24
CA LEU A 137 5.19 28.46 -4.98
C LEU A 137 5.77 27.20 -4.33
N ALA A 138 6.98 27.27 -3.78
CA ALA A 138 7.54 26.16 -2.99
C ALA A 138 6.72 25.89 -1.73
N LEU A 139 6.25 26.92 -1.03
CA LEU A 139 5.36 26.79 0.12
C LEU A 139 3.96 26.29 -0.27
N PHE A 140 3.44 26.72 -1.42
CA PHE A 140 2.19 26.22 -1.96
C PHE A 140 2.24 24.71 -2.21
N TYR A 141 3.31 24.24 -2.87
CA TYR A 141 3.54 22.80 -3.02
C TYR A 141 3.67 22.10 -1.67
N ARG A 142 4.40 22.67 -0.71
CA ARG A 142 4.57 22.07 0.62
C ARG A 142 3.24 21.92 1.35
N ALA A 143 2.37 22.92 1.29
CA ALA A 143 1.03 22.85 1.89
C ALA A 143 0.21 21.73 1.24
N TRP A 144 0.22 21.63 -0.09
CA TRP A 144 -0.42 20.53 -0.80
C TRP A 144 0.17 19.16 -0.46
N ALA A 145 1.50 19.02 -0.44
CA ALA A 145 2.18 17.77 -0.13
C ALA A 145 1.87 17.30 1.30
N SER A 146 1.77 18.25 2.25
CA SER A 146 1.49 17.94 3.66
C SER A 146 0.08 17.39 3.91
N SER A 147 -0.89 17.66 3.02
CA SER A 147 -2.24 17.11 3.13
C SER A 147 -2.38 15.75 2.42
N GLN A 148 -1.35 15.28 1.72
CA GLN A 148 -1.37 14.06 0.92
C GLN A 148 -0.51 12.97 1.55
N ALA A 149 -1.14 12.04 2.26
CA ALA A 149 -0.42 10.89 2.86
C ALA A 149 0.40 10.09 1.84
N THR A 150 -0.10 9.97 0.61
CA THR A 150 0.59 9.23 -0.46
C THR A 150 1.87 9.90 -0.95
N VAL A 151 2.05 11.22 -0.75
CA VAL A 151 3.27 11.94 -1.12
C VAL A 151 4.38 11.65 -0.12
N SER A 152 4.03 11.50 1.16
CA SER A 152 5.00 11.14 2.20
C SER A 152 5.65 9.78 1.97
N LEU A 153 4.94 8.83 1.32
CA LEU A 153 5.47 7.52 0.96
C LEU A 153 6.66 7.56 -0.02
N ASP A 154 6.82 8.65 -0.78
CA ASP A 154 7.95 8.81 -1.69
C ASP A 154 9.30 8.93 -0.93
N ARG A 155 9.25 9.23 0.37
CA ARG A 155 10.41 9.33 1.26
C ARG A 155 10.15 8.58 2.56
N ALA A 156 10.48 7.28 2.56
CA ALA A 156 10.25 6.39 3.69
C ALA A 156 10.86 6.89 5.02
N ASP A 157 11.96 7.65 4.98
CA ASP A 157 12.63 8.21 6.17
C ASP A 157 11.83 9.33 6.87
N ARG A 158 10.85 9.93 6.18
CA ARG A 158 10.04 11.05 6.69
C ARG A 158 8.55 10.79 6.62
N GLU A 159 8.18 9.56 6.33
CA GLU A 159 6.80 9.14 6.30
C GLU A 159 6.28 9.04 7.75
N THR A 160 5.21 9.77 8.05
CA THR A 160 4.62 9.80 9.40
C THR A 160 3.20 9.25 9.44
N PHE A 161 2.54 9.08 8.30
CA PHE A 161 1.14 8.70 8.27
C PHE A 161 0.95 7.23 8.63
N SER A 162 1.85 6.36 8.17
CA SER A 162 1.86 4.93 8.50
C SER A 162 2.11 4.70 9.99
N PHE A 163 2.89 5.57 10.65
CA PHE A 163 3.03 5.57 12.11
C PHE A 163 1.69 5.82 12.82
N TYR A 164 0.87 6.77 12.36
CA TYR A 164 -0.45 7.01 12.95
C TYR A 164 -1.39 5.80 12.78
N ILE A 165 -1.38 5.18 11.60
CA ILE A 165 -2.19 3.97 11.35
C ILE A 165 -1.71 2.78 12.20
N GLY A 166 -0.40 2.55 12.25
CA GLY A 166 0.20 1.52 13.11
C GLY A 166 -0.15 1.73 14.58
N SER A 167 -0.05 2.98 15.06
CA SER A 167 -0.40 3.34 16.44
C SER A 167 -1.86 3.04 16.79
N LEU A 168 -2.80 3.27 15.86
CA LEU A 168 -4.22 2.92 16.06
C LEU A 168 -4.40 1.41 16.21
N MET A 169 -3.62 0.61 15.50
CA MET A 169 -3.65 -0.85 15.55
C MET A 169 -2.81 -1.43 16.71
N GLY A 170 -2.12 -0.59 17.48
CA GLY A 170 -1.17 -1.04 18.50
C GLY A 170 0.06 -1.75 17.94
N THR A 171 0.45 -1.45 16.68
CA THR A 171 1.61 -2.05 16.02
C THR A 171 2.68 -0.99 15.74
N ASP A 172 3.92 -1.26 16.13
CA ASP A 172 5.07 -0.42 15.76
C ASP A 172 5.40 -0.60 14.27
N PRO A 173 5.53 0.48 13.47
CA PRO A 173 5.93 0.38 12.05
C PRO A 173 7.23 -0.41 11.81
N GLU A 174 8.22 -0.31 12.70
CA GLU A 174 9.45 -1.09 12.54
C GLU A 174 9.23 -2.59 12.73
N GLU A 175 8.38 -2.97 13.67
CA GLU A 175 7.96 -4.36 13.87
C GLU A 175 7.11 -4.86 12.70
N ALA A 176 6.18 -4.03 12.22
CA ALA A 176 5.35 -4.34 11.06
C ALA A 176 6.17 -4.53 9.78
N ALA A 177 7.33 -3.86 9.65
CA ALA A 177 8.25 -4.02 8.53
C ALA A 177 9.01 -5.36 8.53
N ARG A 178 9.12 -6.01 9.70
CA ARG A 178 9.86 -7.27 9.89
C ARG A 178 8.95 -8.50 9.97
N THR A 179 7.63 -8.31 9.98
CA THR A 179 6.64 -9.38 10.21
C THR A 179 5.72 -9.54 9.02
N HIS A 180 5.28 -10.76 8.76
CA HIS A 180 4.17 -11.04 7.84
C HIS A 180 2.83 -10.80 8.55
N PRO A 181 1.77 -10.36 7.83
CA PRO A 181 1.72 -10.00 6.41
C PRO A 181 2.40 -8.65 6.08
N PRO A 182 2.64 -8.31 4.80
CA PRO A 182 3.27 -7.06 4.39
C PRO A 182 2.62 -5.82 5.01
N THR A 183 3.45 -4.86 5.42
CA THR A 183 3.08 -3.69 6.24
C THR A 183 1.89 -2.90 5.70
N HIS A 184 1.91 -2.48 4.43
CA HIS A 184 0.80 -1.71 3.86
C HIS A 184 -0.48 -2.53 3.65
N ALA A 185 -0.35 -3.84 3.42
CA ALA A 185 -1.51 -4.72 3.36
C ALA A 185 -2.18 -4.81 4.74
N ARG A 186 -1.37 -4.95 5.80
CA ARG A 186 -1.83 -4.89 7.19
C ARG A 186 -2.53 -3.56 7.52
N TYR A 187 -1.95 -2.43 7.10
CA TYR A 187 -2.56 -1.11 7.32
C TYR A 187 -3.86 -0.90 6.55
N ALA A 188 -4.01 -1.49 5.35
CA ALA A 188 -5.29 -1.48 4.63
C ALA A 188 -6.40 -2.19 5.43
N ALA A 189 -6.04 -3.17 6.27
CA ALA A 189 -6.96 -3.88 7.16
C ALA A 189 -7.16 -3.19 8.52
N CYS A 190 -6.62 -1.98 8.74
CA CYS A 190 -6.67 -1.26 10.01
C CYS A 190 -8.08 -1.15 10.59
N ALA A 191 -9.09 -0.89 9.75
CA ALA A 191 -10.47 -0.73 10.19
C ALA A 191 -11.04 -1.99 10.87
N HIS A 192 -10.52 -3.17 10.54
CA HIS A 192 -10.90 -4.43 11.17
C HIS A 192 -9.96 -4.78 12.33
N LEU A 193 -8.65 -4.53 12.18
CA LEU A 193 -7.65 -4.89 13.17
C LEU A 193 -7.67 -4.02 14.43
N VAL A 194 -8.11 -2.76 14.34
CA VAL A 194 -8.29 -1.86 15.49
C VAL A 194 -9.38 -2.32 16.45
N ARG A 195 -10.29 -3.18 15.99
CA ARG A 195 -11.43 -3.65 16.79
C ARG A 195 -11.01 -4.84 17.63
N GLU A 196 -11.33 -4.79 18.91
CA GLU A 196 -11.15 -5.93 19.82
C GLU A 196 -12.01 -7.12 19.39
N ALA A 197 -13.28 -6.88 19.05
CA ALA A 197 -14.17 -7.90 18.51
C ALA A 197 -13.76 -8.28 17.08
N ARG A 198 -13.28 -9.52 16.90
CA ARG A 198 -12.88 -10.08 15.61
C ARG A 198 -14.10 -10.59 14.87
N ASN A 199 -14.57 -9.80 13.90
CA ASN A 199 -15.77 -10.16 13.14
C ASN A 199 -15.43 -11.06 11.94
N PRO A 200 -16.22 -12.13 11.69
CA PRO A 200 -16.02 -13.02 10.55
C PRO A 200 -15.95 -12.27 9.21
N ASP A 201 -16.84 -11.29 9.01
CA ASP A 201 -16.88 -10.47 7.79
C ASP A 201 -15.58 -9.68 7.57
N GLY A 202 -14.94 -9.21 8.63
CA GLY A 202 -13.69 -8.43 8.52
C GLY A 202 -12.52 -9.30 8.08
N VAL A 203 -12.43 -10.52 8.61
CA VAL A 203 -11.45 -11.53 8.20
C VAL A 203 -11.71 -11.92 6.75
N ALA A 204 -12.94 -12.30 6.42
CA ALA A 204 -13.35 -12.68 5.07
C ALA A 204 -13.07 -11.59 4.03
N ALA A 205 -13.48 -10.34 4.29
CA ALA A 205 -13.29 -9.23 3.38
C ALA A 205 -11.81 -8.86 3.19
N THR A 206 -11.03 -8.83 4.28
CA THR A 206 -9.59 -8.51 4.20
C THR A 206 -8.83 -9.56 3.41
N LEU A 207 -9.05 -10.83 3.73
CA LEU A 207 -8.41 -11.94 3.03
C LEU A 207 -8.85 -11.98 1.56
N SER A 208 -10.13 -11.74 1.28
CA SER A 208 -10.64 -11.70 -0.10
C SER A 208 -9.97 -10.61 -0.92
N HIS A 209 -9.80 -9.42 -0.34
CA HIS A 209 -9.13 -8.29 -0.99
C HIS A 209 -7.64 -8.59 -1.23
N TYR A 210 -6.95 -9.17 -0.24
CA TYR A 210 -5.52 -9.46 -0.33
C TYR A 210 -5.20 -10.54 -1.38
N PHE A 211 -5.92 -11.66 -1.37
CA PHE A 211 -5.68 -12.78 -2.28
C PHE A 211 -6.40 -12.63 -3.64
N GLY A 212 -7.33 -11.68 -3.76
CA GLY A 212 -8.10 -11.46 -4.99
C GLY A 212 -9.06 -12.61 -5.31
N VAL A 213 -9.52 -13.34 -4.29
CA VAL A 213 -10.44 -14.49 -4.42
C VAL A 213 -11.58 -14.37 -3.43
N PRO A 214 -12.78 -14.93 -3.71
CA PRO A 214 -13.88 -14.88 -2.75
C PRO A 214 -13.57 -15.76 -1.53
N ILE A 215 -13.74 -15.21 -0.32
CA ILE A 215 -13.56 -15.92 0.95
C ILE A 215 -14.77 -15.64 1.83
N SER A 216 -15.28 -16.68 2.49
CA SER A 216 -16.29 -16.59 3.55
C SER A 216 -15.87 -17.40 4.77
N VAL A 217 -16.48 -17.10 5.91
CA VAL A 217 -16.23 -17.79 7.18
C VAL A 217 -17.49 -18.57 7.54
N ASP A 218 -17.38 -19.89 7.69
CA ASP A 218 -18.39 -20.71 8.35
C ASP A 218 -18.07 -20.74 9.84
N GLU A 219 -18.94 -20.16 10.66
CA GLU A 219 -18.82 -20.16 12.12
C GLU A 219 -19.34 -21.49 12.73
N TYR A 220 -18.91 -21.77 13.96
CA TYR A 220 -19.39 -22.89 14.77
C TYR A 220 -19.24 -24.28 14.14
N VAL A 221 -18.06 -24.55 13.59
CA VAL A 221 -17.74 -25.83 12.95
C VAL A 221 -17.60 -26.92 14.02
N PHE A 222 -18.37 -27.98 13.86
CA PHE A 222 -18.29 -29.14 14.73
C PHE A 222 -16.92 -29.82 14.65
N HIS A 223 -16.33 -30.11 15.80
CA HIS A 223 -15.14 -30.95 15.90
C HIS A 223 -15.13 -31.76 17.20
N TRP A 224 -14.20 -32.71 17.26
CA TRP A 224 -13.99 -33.55 18.43
C TRP A 224 -12.71 -33.12 19.14
N ILE A 225 -12.82 -32.75 20.42
CA ILE A 225 -11.68 -32.44 21.29
C ILE A 225 -11.27 -33.71 22.00
N ARG A 226 -9.98 -34.05 21.96
CA ARG A 226 -9.45 -35.23 22.65
C ARG A 226 -9.21 -34.92 24.13
N ILE A 227 -9.79 -35.74 24.99
CA ILE A 227 -9.59 -35.64 26.44
C ILE A 227 -8.18 -36.13 26.77
N ALA A 228 -7.45 -35.31 27.54
CA ALA A 228 -6.12 -35.67 28.03
C ALA A 228 -6.20 -36.94 28.87
N GLU A 229 -5.22 -37.84 28.75
CA GLU A 229 -5.21 -39.10 29.49
C GLU A 229 -5.50 -38.99 31.00
N PRO A 230 -4.94 -38.03 31.77
CA PRO A 230 -5.25 -37.90 33.20
C PRO A 230 -6.68 -37.42 33.49
N GLU A 231 -7.38 -36.85 32.51
CA GLU A 231 -8.75 -36.34 32.66
C GLU A 231 -9.81 -37.37 32.24
N ARG A 232 -9.39 -38.55 31.75
CA ARG A 232 -10.32 -39.60 31.35
C ARG A 232 -10.93 -40.31 32.56
N CYS A 233 -12.20 -40.67 32.43
CA CYS A 233 -12.90 -41.50 33.41
C CYS A 233 -12.41 -42.95 33.32
N LEU A 234 -11.69 -43.42 34.33
CA LEU A 234 -11.24 -44.81 34.43
C LEU A 234 -11.91 -45.50 35.62
N LEU A 235 -12.42 -46.71 35.40
CA LEU A 235 -13.02 -47.51 36.46
C LEU A 235 -11.96 -47.88 37.51
N GLY A 236 -12.24 -47.61 38.79
CA GLY A 236 -11.33 -47.87 39.90
C GLY A 236 -10.31 -46.77 40.18
N ALA A 237 -10.21 -45.75 39.33
CA ALA A 237 -9.46 -44.54 39.62
C ALA A 237 -10.36 -43.51 40.33
N ARG A 238 -9.82 -42.79 41.32
CA ARG A 238 -10.52 -41.65 41.95
C ARG A 238 -9.90 -40.36 41.43
N ALA A 239 -10.69 -39.60 40.68
CA ALA A 239 -10.31 -38.26 40.20
C ALA A 239 -11.55 -37.36 40.16
N ALA A 240 -11.36 -36.04 40.08
CA ALA A 240 -12.47 -35.10 39.86
C ALA A 240 -13.24 -35.43 38.56
N SER A 241 -12.54 -35.94 37.56
CA SER A 241 -13.13 -36.46 36.32
C SER A 241 -14.01 -37.70 36.50
N THR A 242 -14.06 -38.34 37.67
CA THR A 242 -14.89 -39.55 37.88
C THR A 242 -16.23 -39.29 38.58
N VAL A 243 -16.49 -38.03 38.93
CA VAL A 243 -17.71 -37.61 39.63
C VAL A 243 -18.71 -37.05 38.62
N MET A 244 -19.90 -37.66 38.57
CA MET A 244 -21.00 -37.21 37.72
C MET A 244 -21.49 -35.84 38.18
N GLY A 245 -21.61 -34.89 37.24
CA GLY A 245 -21.99 -33.50 37.52
C GLY A 245 -20.83 -32.56 37.84
N GLU A 246 -19.63 -33.09 38.07
CA GLU A 246 -18.42 -32.28 38.29
C GLU A 246 -17.47 -32.33 37.08
N GLY A 247 -17.13 -33.54 36.60
CA GLY A 247 -16.17 -33.69 35.50
C GLY A 247 -16.24 -35.00 34.74
N ALA A 248 -17.22 -35.87 35.04
CA ALA A 248 -17.37 -37.14 34.35
C ALA A 248 -17.83 -36.97 32.89
N LEU A 249 -16.93 -37.34 31.97
CA LEU A 249 -17.14 -37.36 30.54
C LEU A 249 -17.17 -38.80 30.01
N LEU A 250 -17.99 -39.05 29.00
CA LEU A 250 -18.09 -40.36 28.37
C LEU A 250 -17.16 -40.43 27.15
N GLY A 251 -16.28 -41.43 27.12
CA GLY A 251 -15.36 -41.68 26.00
C GLY A 251 -14.02 -40.97 26.15
N ASP A 252 -13.25 -40.93 25.06
CA ASP A 252 -11.94 -40.26 24.98
C ASP A 252 -11.99 -38.92 24.21
N MET A 253 -13.18 -38.51 23.74
CA MET A 253 -13.41 -37.29 22.97
C MET A 253 -14.71 -36.60 23.40
N VAL A 254 -14.76 -35.26 23.30
CA VAL A 254 -15.95 -34.42 23.55
C VAL A 254 -16.33 -33.66 22.29
N PRO A 255 -17.62 -33.57 21.93
CA PRO A 255 -18.05 -32.74 20.81
C PRO A 255 -17.99 -31.25 21.16
N ASP A 256 -17.41 -30.43 20.29
CA ASP A 256 -17.37 -28.97 20.41
C ASP A 256 -17.80 -28.29 19.10
N CYS A 257 -18.47 -27.15 19.21
CA CYS A 257 -18.81 -26.28 18.08
C CYS A 257 -18.52 -24.80 18.37
N GLN A 258 -17.79 -24.47 19.43
CA GLN A 258 -17.56 -23.10 19.87
C GLN A 258 -16.17 -22.59 19.48
N HIS A 259 -15.18 -23.48 19.40
CA HIS A 259 -13.76 -23.12 19.27
C HIS A 259 -13.20 -23.35 17.87
N LYS A 260 -14.02 -23.77 16.90
CA LYS A 260 -13.59 -24.01 15.53
C LYS A 260 -14.42 -23.27 14.49
N PHE A 261 -13.75 -22.66 13.52
CA PHE A 261 -14.38 -22.08 12.33
C PHE A 261 -13.74 -22.62 11.05
N ARG A 262 -14.35 -22.35 9.91
CA ARG A 262 -13.83 -22.75 8.59
C ARG A 262 -13.76 -21.56 7.64
N LEU A 263 -12.61 -21.39 7.01
CA LEU A 263 -12.47 -20.49 5.87
C LEU A 263 -12.83 -21.22 4.59
N VAL A 264 -13.92 -20.79 3.95
CA VAL A 264 -14.33 -21.27 2.63
C VAL A 264 -13.74 -20.35 1.58
N ILE A 265 -12.83 -20.86 0.76
CA ILE A 265 -12.09 -20.09 -0.22
C ILE A 265 -12.47 -20.56 -1.63
N GLY A 266 -12.90 -19.62 -2.47
CA GLY A 266 -13.18 -19.87 -3.88
C GLY A 266 -14.60 -19.46 -4.29
N PRO A 267 -14.98 -19.75 -5.55
CA PRO A 267 -14.36 -20.75 -6.43
C PRO A 267 -13.03 -20.29 -7.07
N LEU A 268 -12.03 -21.18 -7.06
CA LEU A 268 -10.66 -20.95 -7.53
C LEU A 268 -10.38 -21.60 -8.89
N ASP A 269 -9.47 -21.01 -9.66
CA ASP A 269 -8.79 -21.69 -10.76
C ASP A 269 -7.73 -22.67 -10.22
N LEU A 270 -7.27 -23.62 -11.05
CA LEU A 270 -6.33 -24.65 -10.61
C LEU A 270 -5.03 -24.06 -10.04
N ASP A 271 -4.48 -23.03 -10.69
CA ASP A 271 -3.25 -22.37 -10.22
C ASP A 271 -3.45 -21.68 -8.87
N GLN A 272 -4.59 -21.01 -8.66
CA GLN A 272 -4.92 -20.37 -7.38
C GLN A 272 -5.12 -21.42 -6.28
N TYR A 273 -5.81 -22.51 -6.61
CA TYR A 273 -6.03 -23.64 -5.72
C TYR A 273 -4.70 -24.24 -5.26
N LEU A 274 -3.79 -24.56 -6.19
CA LEU A 274 -2.49 -25.16 -5.89
C LEU A 274 -1.63 -24.27 -4.97
N ARG A 275 -1.68 -22.95 -5.13
CA ARG A 275 -0.95 -22.01 -4.26
C ARG A 275 -1.44 -21.98 -2.81
N LEU A 276 -2.69 -22.38 -2.56
CA LEU A 276 -3.29 -22.44 -1.22
C LEU A 276 -3.33 -23.84 -0.62
N THR A 277 -2.77 -24.85 -1.31
CA THR A 277 -2.60 -26.19 -0.74
C THR A 277 -1.47 -26.23 0.31
N PRO A 278 -1.34 -27.30 1.10
CA PRO A 278 -0.24 -27.47 2.07
C PRO A 278 1.18 -27.26 1.55
N HIS A 279 1.42 -27.41 0.24
CA HIS A 279 2.73 -27.20 -0.39
C HIS A 279 2.78 -25.91 -1.22
N GLY A 280 1.73 -25.09 -1.15
CA GLY A 280 1.58 -23.87 -1.91
C GLY A 280 2.22 -22.67 -1.21
N ASN A 281 2.70 -21.72 -2.01
CA ASN A 281 3.43 -20.56 -1.51
C ASN A 281 2.55 -19.52 -0.78
N ASP A 282 1.24 -19.52 -1.03
CA ASP A 282 0.32 -18.53 -0.46
C ASP A 282 -0.19 -18.96 0.93
N LEU A 283 -0.08 -20.25 1.27
CA LEU A 283 -0.60 -20.80 2.53
C LEU A 283 0.05 -20.20 3.78
N PRO A 284 1.39 -20.06 3.90
CA PRO A 284 2.01 -19.44 5.07
C PRO A 284 1.53 -18.00 5.29
N THR A 285 1.38 -17.24 4.20
CA THR A 285 0.88 -15.85 4.28
C THR A 285 -0.58 -15.80 4.73
N LEU A 286 -1.41 -16.77 4.32
CA LEU A 286 -2.79 -16.90 4.80
C LEU A 286 -2.84 -17.20 6.30
N VAL A 287 -1.98 -18.11 6.77
CA VAL A 287 -1.86 -18.44 8.20
C VAL A 287 -1.45 -17.22 9.02
N ASP A 288 -0.44 -16.49 8.57
CA ASP A 288 0.01 -15.25 9.24
C ASP A 288 -1.09 -14.19 9.29
N TRP A 289 -1.88 -14.06 8.24
CA TRP A 289 -3.04 -13.18 8.24
C TRP A 289 -4.09 -13.60 9.27
N VAL A 290 -4.45 -14.88 9.31
CA VAL A 290 -5.43 -15.38 10.28
C VAL A 290 -4.92 -15.14 11.70
N ARG A 291 -3.65 -15.46 11.99
CA ARG A 291 -3.00 -15.17 13.27
C ARG A 291 -3.00 -13.68 13.61
N ALA A 292 -2.82 -12.80 12.63
CA ALA A 292 -2.88 -11.35 12.86
C ALA A 292 -4.28 -10.87 13.30
N PHE A 293 -5.35 -11.57 12.89
CA PHE A 293 -6.72 -11.26 13.31
C PHE A 293 -7.09 -11.92 14.63
N ILE A 294 -6.94 -13.24 14.75
CA ILE A 294 -7.51 -14.03 15.86
C ILE A 294 -6.46 -14.58 16.83
N GLY A 295 -5.17 -14.34 16.59
CA GLY A 295 -4.09 -14.93 17.38
C GLY A 295 -4.07 -16.45 17.27
N HIS A 296 -4.05 -17.11 18.43
CA HIS A 296 -4.02 -18.57 18.58
C HIS A 296 -5.21 -19.10 19.38
N GLU A 297 -6.31 -18.34 19.43
CA GLU A 297 -7.46 -18.63 20.31
C GLU A 297 -8.41 -19.69 19.74
N TYR A 298 -8.46 -19.84 18.41
CA TYR A 298 -9.40 -20.70 17.71
C TYR A 298 -8.69 -21.71 16.82
N ASP A 299 -9.22 -22.92 16.79
CA ASP A 299 -8.90 -23.89 15.76
C ASP A 299 -9.60 -23.49 14.45
N TRP A 300 -8.97 -23.78 13.33
CA TRP A 300 -9.57 -23.46 12.04
C TRP A 300 -9.18 -24.43 10.94
N GLU A 301 -10.07 -24.56 9.98
CA GLU A 301 -9.82 -25.35 8.78
C GLU A 301 -10.12 -24.55 7.52
N ILE A 302 -9.46 -24.90 6.43
CA ILE A 302 -9.68 -24.33 5.12
C ILE A 302 -10.50 -25.31 4.31
N LYS A 303 -11.53 -24.82 3.63
CA LYS A 303 -12.26 -25.53 2.58
C LYS A 303 -12.03 -24.82 1.26
N LEU A 304 -11.22 -25.45 0.40
CA LEU A 304 -10.93 -24.93 -0.93
C LEU A 304 -12.00 -25.39 -1.94
N LEU A 305 -12.61 -24.42 -2.64
CA LEU A 305 -13.56 -24.65 -3.70
C LEU A 305 -12.89 -24.39 -5.05
N VAL A 306 -13.02 -25.33 -5.99
CA VAL A 306 -12.45 -25.24 -7.35
C VAL A 306 -13.59 -25.04 -8.35
N LYS A 307 -13.35 -24.23 -9.39
CA LYS A 307 -14.30 -24.08 -10.48
C LYS A 307 -14.50 -25.44 -11.18
N PRO A 308 -15.74 -25.82 -11.56
CA PRO A 308 -16.05 -27.15 -12.07
C PRO A 308 -15.21 -27.57 -13.29
N ARG A 309 -14.85 -26.62 -14.16
CA ARG A 309 -14.03 -26.86 -15.36
C ARG A 309 -12.52 -26.72 -15.16
N ALA A 310 -12.09 -26.27 -13.98
CA ALA A 310 -10.69 -26.12 -13.61
C ALA A 310 -10.14 -27.34 -12.85
N ALA A 311 -11.02 -28.28 -12.44
CA ALA A 311 -10.64 -29.50 -11.75
C ALA A 311 -10.21 -30.58 -12.76
N PRO A 312 -8.91 -30.92 -12.89
CA PRO A 312 -8.47 -31.99 -13.77
C PRO A 312 -8.99 -33.36 -13.31
N PRO A 313 -9.43 -34.23 -14.24
CA PRO A 313 -9.80 -35.59 -13.89
C PRO A 313 -8.57 -36.38 -13.44
N ALA A 314 -8.78 -37.31 -12.51
CA ALA A 314 -7.73 -38.18 -12.01
C ALA A 314 -7.09 -38.97 -13.17
N ARG A 315 -5.79 -38.75 -13.38
CA ARG A 315 -4.95 -39.50 -14.32
C ARG A 315 -3.81 -40.14 -13.54
N ALA A 316 -3.43 -41.36 -13.92
CA ALA A 316 -2.25 -42.05 -13.38
C ALA A 316 -0.97 -41.44 -13.99
N ASP A 317 -0.65 -40.21 -13.58
CA ASP A 317 0.54 -39.47 -13.95
C ASP A 317 1.20 -38.92 -12.67
N THR A 318 2.52 -38.80 -12.69
CA THR A 318 3.35 -38.11 -11.71
C THR A 318 3.04 -36.62 -11.54
N ALA A 319 2.35 -35.99 -12.49
CA ALA A 319 2.00 -34.57 -12.44
C ALA A 319 0.94 -34.21 -11.37
N HIS A 320 0.13 -35.18 -10.91
CA HIS A 320 -0.97 -34.92 -9.98
C HIS A 320 -0.86 -35.79 -8.72
N ARG A 321 -1.17 -35.19 -7.55
CA ARG A 321 -1.08 -35.87 -6.25
C ARG A 321 -2.49 -36.24 -5.76
N LEU A 322 -2.65 -37.51 -5.40
CA LEU A 322 -3.92 -38.02 -4.87
C LEU A 322 -4.31 -37.28 -3.59
N GLY A 323 -5.55 -36.81 -3.51
CA GLY A 323 -6.08 -36.02 -2.38
C GLY A 323 -5.70 -34.54 -2.38
N TYR A 324 -4.87 -34.10 -3.34
CA TYR A 324 -4.41 -32.71 -3.45
C TYR A 324 -4.75 -32.07 -4.78
N SER A 325 -4.76 -32.80 -5.90
CA SER A 325 -4.98 -32.19 -7.22
C SER A 325 -5.67 -33.12 -8.22
N THR A 326 -6.41 -34.10 -7.72
CA THR A 326 -7.10 -35.11 -8.54
C THR A 326 -8.56 -35.25 -8.13
N TRP A 327 -9.48 -35.20 -9.10
CA TRP A 327 -10.91 -35.43 -8.90
C TRP A 327 -11.37 -36.65 -9.69
N LEU A 328 -12.26 -37.46 -9.10
CA LEU A 328 -12.80 -38.63 -9.79
C LEU A 328 -13.89 -38.19 -10.77
N GLY A 329 -13.58 -38.25 -12.07
CA GLY A 329 -14.50 -37.86 -13.14
C GLY A 329 -14.57 -36.34 -13.37
N GLU A 330 -15.55 -35.93 -14.17
CA GLU A 330 -15.83 -34.51 -14.46
C GLU A 330 -17.08 -34.06 -13.70
N SER A 331 -17.10 -32.79 -13.28
CA SER A 331 -18.29 -32.22 -12.64
C SER A 331 -19.45 -32.22 -13.61
N ARG A 332 -20.57 -32.86 -13.22
CA ARG A 332 -21.80 -32.92 -14.03
C ARG A 332 -22.59 -31.61 -14.00
N ASP A 333 -22.39 -30.81 -12.95
CA ASP A 333 -23.06 -29.53 -12.72
C ASP A 333 -22.05 -28.37 -12.77
N ASP A 334 -22.49 -27.18 -13.18
CA ASP A 334 -21.68 -25.93 -13.12
C ASP A 334 -21.53 -25.39 -11.68
N LYS A 335 -21.57 -26.26 -10.65
CA LYS A 335 -21.35 -25.91 -9.25
C LYS A 335 -19.88 -26.04 -8.85
N PRO A 336 -19.36 -25.18 -7.96
CA PRO A 336 -18.01 -25.34 -7.40
C PRO A 336 -17.81 -26.70 -6.74
N VAL A 337 -16.67 -27.32 -7.02
CA VAL A 337 -16.29 -28.63 -6.50
C VAL A 337 -15.43 -28.43 -5.26
N VAL A 338 -15.68 -29.19 -4.20
CA VAL A 338 -14.80 -29.18 -3.03
C VAL A 338 -13.48 -29.87 -3.40
N GLY A 339 -12.38 -29.14 -3.30
CA GLY A 339 -11.04 -29.67 -3.56
C GLY A 339 -10.48 -30.38 -2.34
N MET A 340 -10.23 -29.62 -1.28
CA MET A 340 -9.61 -30.13 -0.05
C MET A 340 -10.21 -29.41 1.17
N VAL A 341 -10.32 -30.15 2.27
CA VAL A 341 -10.58 -29.59 3.61
C VAL A 341 -9.45 -30.02 4.53
N PHE A 342 -8.77 -29.06 5.16
CA PHE A 342 -7.63 -29.37 6.04
C PHE A 342 -7.38 -28.27 7.06
N GLU A 343 -6.69 -28.63 8.15
CA GLU A 343 -6.23 -27.70 9.18
C GLU A 343 -4.82 -27.19 8.83
N PRO A 344 -4.66 -25.90 8.48
CA PRO A 344 -3.43 -25.38 7.90
C PRO A 344 -2.30 -25.21 8.92
N GLU A 345 -2.63 -24.97 10.20
CA GLU A 345 -1.64 -24.86 11.29
C GLU A 345 -0.75 -26.11 11.41
N LYS A 346 -1.24 -27.28 10.98
CA LYS A 346 -0.48 -28.54 10.97
C LYS A 346 0.62 -28.62 9.90
N TYR A 347 0.60 -27.71 8.92
CA TYR A 347 1.50 -27.73 7.77
C TYR A 347 2.47 -26.54 7.73
N CYS A 348 2.27 -25.53 8.58
CA CYS A 348 3.07 -24.29 8.62
C CYS A 348 3.86 -24.13 9.93
N SER A 349 4.38 -25.24 10.48
CA SER A 349 5.19 -25.26 11.71
C SER A 349 6.58 -24.68 11.54
#